data_AF-A0A7C9CPT8-F1
#
_entry.id   AF-A0A7C9CPT8-F1
#
_cell.length_a   1.000
_cell.length_b   1.000
_cell.length_c   1.000
_cell.angle_alpha   90.00
_cell.angle_beta   90.00
_cell.angle_gamma   90.00
#
_symmetry.space_group_name_H-M   'P 1'
#
loop_
_entity.id
_entity.type
_entity.pdbx_description
1 polymer ?
#
loop_
_entity_poly.entity_id
_entity_poly.type
_entity_poly.pdbx_seq_one_letter_code
_entity_poly.pdbx_strand_id
1 'polypeptide(L)'
;MFFRFVTSGEIRKRSEFFEPFILGLTNATVDQFCKSSVEPMGEESDHVHIIALSDTLGVPIRVVYLDRSSCETGVISVNHHDFIPVGASAETKPYITLLYRPGHYD
;
A
#
# COMPACT_ATOMS: atom_id res chain seq x y z
N MET A 1 10.63 8.06 9.40
CA MET A 1 9.76 8.01 10.60
C MET A 1 8.45 8.78 10.39
N PHE A 2 8.50 10.00 9.86
CA PHE A 2 7.30 10.82 9.61
C PHE A 2 6.17 10.05 8.89
N PHE A 3 6.43 9.50 7.70
CA PHE A 3 5.40 8.79 6.94
C PHE A 3 4.82 7.58 7.68
N ARG A 4 5.61 6.86 8.50
CA ARG A 4 5.10 5.74 9.30
C ARG A 4 4.05 6.18 10.32
N PHE A 5 4.30 7.30 11.02
CA PHE A 5 3.32 7.85 11.96
C PHE A 5 2.07 8.39 11.26
N VAL A 6 2.23 9.00 10.08
CA VAL A 6 1.11 9.46 9.25
C VAL A 6 0.24 8.28 8.83
N THR A 7 0.84 7.21 8.29
CA THR A 7 0.15 5.97 7.90
C THR A 7 -0.55 5.33 9.10
N SER A 8 0.13 5.21 10.25
CA SER A 8 -0.48 4.66 11.48
C SER A 8 -1.68 5.50 11.95
N GLY A 9 -1.56 6.83 11.88
CA GLY A 9 -2.65 7.74 12.23
C GLY A 9 -3.88 7.54 11.35
N GLU A 10 -3.69 7.42 10.04
CA GLU A 10 -4.82 7.22 9.11
C GLU A 10 -5.46 5.84 9.27
N ILE A 11 -4.65 4.79 9.45
CA ILE A 11 -5.15 3.43 9.71
C ILE A 11 -6.00 3.41 10.98
N ARG A 12 -5.56 4.06 12.06
CA ARG A 12 -6.32 4.15 13.31
C ARG A 12 -7.57 5.01 13.16
N LYS A 13 -7.51 6.11 12.41
CA LYS A 13 -8.65 7.01 12.15
C LYS A 13 -9.76 6.32 11.36
N ARG A 14 -9.39 5.45 10.42
CA ARG A 14 -10.31 4.65 9.59
C ARG A 14 -10.26 3.17 9.98
N SER A 15 -10.24 2.88 11.27
CA SER A 15 -10.08 1.51 11.79
C SER A 15 -11.13 0.55 11.23
N GLU A 16 -12.40 0.96 11.17
CA GLU A 16 -13.51 0.13 10.67
C GLU A 16 -13.31 -0.28 9.19
N PHE A 17 -12.68 0.58 8.39
CA PHE A 17 -12.39 0.29 6.99
C PHE A 17 -11.20 -0.69 6.85
N PHE A 18 -10.15 -0.49 7.66
CA PHE A 18 -8.91 -1.29 7.55
C PHE A 18 -8.95 -2.62 8.33
N GLU A 19 -9.83 -2.73 9.32
CA GLU A 19 -9.97 -3.92 10.16
C GLU A 19 -10.14 -5.24 9.39
N PRO A 20 -11.04 -5.38 8.40
CA PRO A 20 -11.19 -6.65 7.68
C PRO A 20 -9.94 -7.04 6.88
N PHE A 21 -9.20 -6.06 6.36
CA PHE A 21 -7.96 -6.29 5.61
C PHE A 21 -6.82 -6.71 6.55
N ILE A 22 -6.68 -6.03 7.69
CA ILE A 22 -5.65 -6.34 8.69
C ILE A 22 -5.91 -7.71 9.32
N LEU A 23 -7.17 -8.03 9.63
CA LEU A 23 -7.54 -9.34 10.16
C LEU A 23 -7.18 -10.46 9.17
N GLY A 24 -7.44 -10.26 7.88
CA GLY A 24 -7.08 -11.24 6.84
C GLY A 24 -5.57 -11.44 6.66
N LEU A 25 -4.75 -10.44 6.96
CA LEU A 25 -3.29 -10.50 6.82
C LEU A 25 -2.58 -11.10 8.03
N THR A 26 -2.91 -10.62 9.23
CA THR A 26 -2.13 -10.91 10.44
C THR A 26 -2.96 -11.48 11.58
N ASN A 27 -4.29 -11.65 11.41
CA ASN A 27 -5.22 -12.01 12.49
C ASN A 27 -5.07 -11.14 13.76
N ALA A 28 -4.58 -9.90 13.60
CA ALA A 28 -4.33 -8.97 14.69
C ALA A 28 -5.33 -7.81 14.65
N THR A 29 -5.44 -7.07 15.77
CA THR A 29 -6.24 -5.85 15.79
C THR A 29 -5.52 -4.71 15.08
N VAL A 30 -6.27 -3.68 14.67
CA VAL A 30 -5.72 -2.49 14.01
C VAL A 30 -4.62 -1.82 14.82
N ASP A 31 -4.79 -1.73 16.15
CA ASP A 31 -3.77 -1.11 17.02
C ASP A 31 -2.51 -1.97 17.16
N GLN A 32 -2.67 -3.30 17.24
CA GLN A 32 -1.54 -4.23 17.26
C GLN A 32 -0.74 -4.14 15.98
N PHE A 33 -1.41 -4.18 14.82
CA PHE A 33 -0.77 -4.03 13.51
C PHE A 33 -0.02 -2.71 13.37
N CYS A 34 -0.61 -1.59 13.84
CA CYS A 34 0.07 -0.31 13.84
C CYS A 34 1.38 -0.33 14.64
N LYS A 35 1.37 -0.90 15.83
CA LYS A 35 2.54 -0.94 16.72
C LYS A 35 3.60 -1.94 16.29
N SER A 36 3.21 -3.05 15.65
CA SER A 36 4.15 -4.11 15.26
C SER A 36 4.73 -3.92 13.87
N SER A 37 3.94 -3.40 12.92
CA SER A 37 4.26 -3.47 11.49
C SER A 37 4.32 -2.09 10.82
N VAL A 38 3.61 -1.09 11.35
CA VAL A 38 3.57 0.25 10.74
C VAL A 38 4.59 1.20 11.37
N GLU A 39 4.57 1.35 12.69
CA GLU A 39 5.40 2.30 13.45
C GLU A 39 6.90 1.92 13.50
N PRO A 40 7.29 0.65 13.69
CA PRO A 40 8.70 0.27 13.80
C PRO A 40 9.49 0.50 12.51
N MET A 41 10.77 0.81 12.67
CA MET A 41 11.70 0.92 11.54
C MET A 41 12.20 -0.46 11.13
N GLY A 42 12.32 -0.69 9.83
CA GLY A 42 12.79 -1.96 9.27
C GLY A 42 11.67 -2.94 8.89
N GLU A 43 10.41 -2.59 9.17
CA GLU A 43 9.25 -3.39 8.75
C GLU A 43 8.82 -3.05 7.33
N GLU A 44 8.59 -4.07 6.51
CA GLU A 44 8.21 -3.91 5.11
C GLU A 44 6.79 -3.36 4.95
N SER A 45 6.58 -2.56 3.90
CA SER A 45 5.28 -1.94 3.62
C SER A 45 4.49 -2.75 2.59
N ASP A 46 3.33 -3.25 3.00
CA ASP A 46 2.34 -3.88 2.11
C ASP A 46 1.26 -2.88 1.63
N HIS A 47 0.31 -3.35 0.82
CA HIS A 47 -0.80 -2.59 0.24
C HIS A 47 -1.58 -1.70 1.23
N VAL A 48 -1.80 -2.17 2.46
CA VAL A 48 -2.49 -1.37 3.51
C VAL A 48 -1.75 -0.06 3.77
N HIS A 49 -0.42 -0.08 3.79
CA HIS A 49 0.41 1.09 4.04
C HIS A 49 0.32 2.09 2.89
N ILE A 50 0.36 1.59 1.65
CA ILE A 50 0.32 2.42 0.44
C ILE A 50 -1.04 3.09 0.30
N ILE A 51 -2.14 2.37 0.57
CA ILE A 51 -3.49 2.92 0.56
C ILE A 51 -3.61 4.05 1.60
N ALA A 52 -3.27 3.76 2.86
CA ALA A 52 -3.38 4.76 3.92
C ALA A 52 -2.49 5.98 3.67
N LEU A 53 -1.27 5.79 3.15
CA LEU A 53 -0.36 6.89 2.85
C LEU A 53 -0.83 7.72 1.65
N SER A 54 -1.25 7.08 0.56
CA SER A 54 -1.74 7.77 -0.65
C SER A 54 -2.99 8.59 -0.33
N ASP A 55 -3.93 8.03 0.43
CA ASP A 55 -5.14 8.73 0.89
C ASP A 55 -4.80 9.92 1.78
N THR A 56 -3.86 9.78 2.72
CA THR A 56 -3.52 10.87 3.66
C THR A 56 -2.80 12.02 2.98
N LEU A 57 -1.89 11.71 2.06
CA LEU A 57 -1.10 12.71 1.35
C LEU A 57 -1.83 13.29 0.13
N GLY A 58 -2.90 12.64 -0.34
CA GLY A 58 -3.56 13.00 -1.60
C GLY A 58 -2.66 12.80 -2.82
N VAL A 59 -1.72 11.85 -2.74
CA VAL A 59 -0.73 11.59 -3.80
C VAL A 59 -1.06 10.26 -4.49
N PRO A 60 -1.32 10.27 -5.81
CA PRO A 60 -1.54 9.04 -6.56
C PRO A 60 -0.21 8.29 -6.80
N ILE A 61 -0.20 7.00 -6.50
CA ILE A 61 1.00 6.14 -6.58
C ILE A 61 0.67 4.95 -7.49
N ARG A 62 1.55 4.65 -8.45
CA ARG A 62 1.51 3.42 -9.24
C ARG A 62 2.55 2.45 -8.72
N VAL A 63 2.15 1.22 -8.44
CA VAL A 63 3.07 0.13 -8.09
C VAL A 63 3.09 -0.88 -9.22
N VAL A 64 4.27 -1.10 -9.77
CA VAL A 64 4.52 -2.05 -10.84
C VAL A 64 5.11 -3.32 -10.22
N TYR A 65 4.42 -4.45 -10.36
CA TYR A 65 4.81 -5.72 -9.77
C TYR A 65 5.72 -6.47 -10.73
N LEU A 66 6.98 -6.64 -10.34
CA LEU A 66 7.95 -7.47 -11.05
C LEU A 66 7.99 -8.84 -10.40
N ASP A 67 7.03 -9.69 -10.76
CA ASP A 67 6.99 -11.08 -10.34
C ASP A 67 7.20 -12.03 -11.53
N ARG A 68 7.31 -13.33 -11.22
CA ARG A 68 7.40 -14.40 -12.23
C ARG A 68 6.03 -14.94 -12.61
N SER A 69 4.93 -14.21 -12.36
CA SER A 69 3.61 -14.66 -12.78
C SER A 69 3.59 -14.70 -14.31
N SER A 70 3.78 -15.91 -14.81
CA SER A 70 3.80 -16.22 -16.23
C SER A 70 2.40 -15.96 -16.78
N CYS A 71 2.26 -14.89 -17.57
CA CYS A 71 1.10 -14.70 -18.40
C CYS A 71 0.99 -15.94 -19.32
N GLU A 72 -0.12 -16.67 -19.24
CA GLU A 72 -0.43 -17.90 -20.00
C GLU A 72 -0.34 -17.73 -21.54
N THR A 73 -0.13 -16.51 -22.03
CA THR A 73 -0.22 -16.15 -23.46
C THR A 73 1.08 -15.62 -24.07
N GLY A 74 2.24 -15.86 -23.45
CA GLY A 74 3.55 -15.60 -24.09
C GLY A 74 3.91 -14.12 -24.29
N VAL A 75 3.07 -13.20 -23.81
CA VAL A 75 3.35 -11.77 -23.73
C VAL A 75 3.78 -11.44 -22.31
N ILE A 76 5.02 -10.99 -22.14
CA ILE A 76 5.51 -10.46 -20.86
C ILE A 76 4.83 -9.11 -20.65
N SER A 77 3.73 -9.10 -19.88
CA SER A 77 3.09 -7.89 -19.41
C SER A 77 3.37 -7.72 -17.93
N VAL A 78 3.69 -6.50 -17.52
CA VAL A 78 4.00 -6.20 -16.12
C VAL A 78 2.73 -5.69 -15.45
N ASN A 79 2.30 -6.38 -14.40
CA ASN A 79 1.11 -6.00 -13.64
C ASN A 79 1.39 -4.66 -12.93
N HIS A 80 0.41 -3.77 -12.94
CA HIS A 80 0.48 -2.51 -12.20
C HIS A 80 -0.81 -2.26 -11.45
N HIS A 81 -0.69 -1.69 -10.26
CA HIS A 81 -1.80 -1.24 -9.44
C HIS A 81 -1.68 0.25 -9.19
N ASP A 82 -2.77 0.96 -9.46
CA ASP A 82 -2.88 2.39 -9.26
C ASP A 82 -3.64 2.68 -7.96
N PHE A 83 -2.95 3.31 -7.02
CA PHE A 83 -3.52 3.81 -5.77
C PHE A 83 -3.89 5.27 -5.99
N ILE A 84 -5.18 5.51 -6.23
CA ILE A 84 -5.73 6.85 -6.46
C ILE A 84 -6.43 7.29 -5.17
N PRO A 85 -6.04 8.44 -4.59
CA PRO A 85 -6.61 8.90 -3.34
C PRO A 85 -8.08 9.28 -3.48
N VAL A 86 -8.84 9.11 -2.39
CA VAL A 86 -10.26 9.47 -2.32
C VAL A 86 -10.44 10.98 -2.54
N GLY A 87 -10.87 11.37 -3.75
CA GLY A 87 -11.09 12.76 -4.14
C GLY A 87 -10.32 13.20 -5.39
N ALA A 88 -9.36 12.40 -5.87
CA ALA A 88 -8.75 12.62 -7.18
C ALA A 88 -9.65 12.03 -8.29
N SER A 89 -9.72 12.72 -9.44
CA SER A 89 -10.43 12.20 -10.61
C SER A 89 -9.80 10.89 -11.07
N ALA A 90 -10.62 9.93 -11.51
CA ALA A 90 -10.16 8.64 -12.03
C ALA A 90 -9.21 8.75 -13.24
N GLU A 91 -9.17 9.92 -13.89
CA GLU A 91 -8.24 10.24 -14.99
C GLU A 91 -6.87 10.74 -14.53
N THR A 92 -6.66 10.91 -13.22
CA THR A 92 -5.38 11.40 -12.67
C THR A 92 -4.33 10.32 -12.82
N LYS A 93 -3.43 10.49 -13.79
CA LYS A 93 -2.30 9.59 -13.96
C LYS A 93 -1.34 9.74 -12.77
N PRO A 94 -1.02 8.65 -12.04
CA PRO A 94 -0.03 8.70 -10.97
C PRO A 94 1.31 9.18 -11.54
N TYR A 95 1.88 10.20 -10.90
CA TYR A 95 3.19 10.74 -11.27
C TYR A 95 4.33 10.08 -10.49
N ILE A 96 4.00 9.31 -9.44
CA ILE A 96 4.94 8.44 -8.72
C ILE A 96 4.73 7.02 -9.20
N THR A 97 5.78 6.40 -9.73
CA THR A 97 5.80 4.99 -10.11
C THR A 97 6.86 4.29 -9.28
N LEU A 98 6.45 3.27 -8.54
CA LEU A 98 7.31 2.42 -7.72
C LEU A 98 7.41 1.05 -8.38
N LEU A 99 8.60 0.47 -8.36
CA LEU A 99 8.82 -0.91 -8.79
C LEU A 99 8.84 -1.81 -7.56
N TYR A 100 7.88 -2.71 -7.46
CA TYR A 100 7.84 -3.70 -6.38
C TYR A 100 8.50 -5.00 -6.80
N ARG A 101 9.43 -5.44 -5.95
CA ARG A 101 10.03 -6.78 -5.93
C ARG A 101 9.81 -7.34 -4.54
N PRO A 102 9.78 -8.67 -4.34
CA PRO A 102 9.59 -9.24 -3.00
C PRO A 102 10.60 -8.67 -1.99
N GLY A 103 10.11 -7.90 -1.02
CA GLY A 103 10.91 -7.23 0.02
C GLY A 103 11.66 -5.96 -0.44
N HIS A 104 11.30 -5.36 -1.56
CA HIS A 104 11.97 -4.15 -2.06
C HIS A 104 11.07 -3.27 -2.94
N TYR A 105 11.09 -1.97 -2.67
CA TYR A 105 10.50 -0.94 -3.55
C TYR A 105 11.62 -0.04 -4.09
N ASP A 106 11.66 0.15 -5.41
CA ASP A 106 12.48 1.16 -6.09
C ASP A 106 11.65 2.37 -6.53
#